data_AF-A0A2V6KMX8-F1
#
_entry.id   AF-A0A2V6KMX8-F1
#
_cell.length_a   1.000
_cell.length_b   1.000
_cell.length_c   1.000
_cell.angle_alpha   90.00
_cell.angle_beta   90.00
_cell.angle_gamma   90.00
#
_symmetry.space_group_name_H-M   'P 1'
#
loop_
_entity.id
_entity.type
_entity.pdbx_description
1 polymer ?
#
loop_
_entity_poly.entity_id
_entity_poly.type
_entity_poly.pdbx_seq_one_letter_code
_entity_poly.pdbx_strand_id
1 'polypeptide(L)'
;MKSGERILGVEGGGTKTAWVLVEAVGSTGDAGVEFQILDQGKLPPSNLRLTTPERLREIFVELPKQVDRAGVFLAGCGTEEDHQSLAVICRGVWPNAKIVTGSDRDSGLASALEHGDGIVVNAGSGSSVTGRRGDRIERAGGWGHILGDTGGGYFLSIEALRLILREYDLHRGEMSFTEKILHALSLNNLDELVRWAQTADKNEIALLTPVVFEAAAGDDARVNEIVEEGARVLCEYTEAVACRLHLLAPKVALMGGLFYRDSIYTHAFRRRLKKNLPDARVTVAERAPELGAAWLAAETGDHIAFQPNLSEKEIADLAAALTEQRNPRSENLEKMSARQLVELFVEEEKFVEDALRRVTADLAKAVKMVTESLRNGGRLFYVGAGSSGRIGVLDASEIPPTFGASPTLVQGVIAGGVTALYRSVEGAEDEQSAGALALQERRINSSDIVIGITASGRTPFVLGALDHATSLGAKTILLTCNPAVMVTPKAFGAAAGTAVSTPIDLVIALAVGPEVLTGSTRLKAGTATKAALNIISTGAMVALGRVRGNLMSDLHTTSAKLRDRAVRVVANLAQCNYDSARRQLEASDWNLRAILEKL
;
A
#
# COMPACT_ATOMS: atom_id res chain seq x y z
N MET A 1 1.80 20.78 30.47
CA MET A 1 1.69 19.49 31.19
C MET A 1 1.52 19.77 32.67
N LYS A 2 0.60 19.10 33.36
CA LYS A 2 0.46 19.26 34.81
C LYS A 2 1.39 18.27 35.52
N SER A 3 2.03 18.71 36.61
CA SER A 3 2.80 17.82 37.49
C SER A 3 1.88 16.72 38.03
N GLY A 4 2.31 15.45 37.97
CA GLY A 4 1.52 14.31 38.44
C GLY A 4 0.60 13.65 37.40
N GLU A 5 0.68 14.03 36.11
CA GLU A 5 0.01 13.27 35.03
C GLU A 5 0.63 11.87 34.88
N ARG A 6 -0.23 10.83 34.79
CA ARG A 6 0.17 9.44 34.54
C ARG A 6 0.19 9.15 33.04
N ILE A 7 1.35 8.79 32.52
CA ILE A 7 1.59 8.58 31.10
C ILE A 7 2.00 7.13 30.87
N LEU A 8 1.28 6.44 30.00
CA LEU A 8 1.61 5.09 29.57
C LEU A 8 2.38 5.14 28.24
N GLY A 9 3.59 4.62 28.21
CA GLY A 9 4.33 4.37 26.98
C GLY A 9 4.29 2.89 26.62
N VAL A 10 3.95 2.58 25.38
CA VAL A 10 3.87 1.21 24.84
C VAL A 10 4.66 1.15 23.55
N GLU A 11 5.63 0.23 23.48
CA GLU A 11 6.32 -0.16 22.26
C GLU A 11 5.99 -1.62 21.94
N GLY A 12 5.51 -1.88 20.74
CA GLY A 12 5.09 -3.21 20.32
C GLY A 12 5.77 -3.67 19.04
N GLY A 13 6.32 -4.87 19.06
CA GLY A 13 7.01 -5.45 17.93
C GLY A 13 6.59 -6.88 17.63
N GLY A 14 7.34 -7.53 16.75
CA GLY A 14 7.14 -8.94 16.43
C GLY A 14 7.37 -9.88 17.61
N THR A 15 8.21 -9.51 18.58
CA THR A 15 8.68 -10.45 19.61
C THR A 15 8.06 -10.23 20.99
N LYS A 16 7.63 -9.01 21.30
CA LYS A 16 7.02 -8.65 22.58
C LYS A 16 6.32 -7.30 22.44
N THR A 17 5.56 -6.94 23.47
CA THR A 17 5.11 -5.58 23.74
C THR A 17 5.75 -5.13 25.05
N ALA A 18 6.58 -4.10 25.03
CA ALA A 18 7.13 -3.50 26.24
C ALA A 18 6.29 -2.27 26.62
N TRP A 19 6.09 -2.05 27.91
CA TRP A 19 5.33 -0.90 28.38
C TRP A 19 5.91 -0.35 29.68
N VAL A 20 5.70 0.95 29.87
CA VAL A 20 6.11 1.69 31.07
C VAL A 20 5.02 2.68 31.44
N LEU A 21 4.67 2.72 32.72
CA LEU A 21 3.81 3.74 33.30
C LEU A 21 4.71 4.72 34.06
N VAL A 22 4.65 5.99 33.68
CA VAL A 22 5.45 7.05 34.30
C VAL A 22 4.57 8.17 34.85
N GLU A 23 5.10 8.89 35.83
CA GLU A 23 4.57 10.14 36.33
C GLU A 23 5.49 11.30 35.92
N ALA A 24 4.91 12.39 35.42
CA ALA A 24 5.68 13.58 35.04
C ALA A 24 6.12 14.39 36.28
N VAL A 25 7.42 14.50 36.49
CA VAL A 25 8.04 15.20 37.65
C VAL A 25 8.52 16.59 37.24
N GLY A 26 7.61 17.44 36.75
CA GLY A 26 7.92 18.85 36.40
C GLY A 26 8.98 19.04 35.30
N SER A 27 9.21 20.30 34.88
CA SER A 27 10.24 20.66 33.90
C SER A 27 11.39 21.41 34.57
N THR A 28 12.61 20.89 34.49
CA THR A 28 13.82 21.57 34.98
C THR A 28 14.52 22.33 33.83
N GLY A 29 13.90 23.41 33.33
CA GLY A 29 14.52 24.29 32.33
C GLY A 29 14.69 23.65 30.94
N ASP A 30 15.81 23.96 30.25
CA ASP A 30 16.16 23.48 28.89
C ASP A 30 16.36 21.94 28.78
N ALA A 31 16.27 21.20 29.89
CA ALA A 31 16.21 19.75 29.89
C ALA A 31 14.72 19.33 29.89
N GLY A 32 14.34 18.48 28.94
CA GLY A 32 12.95 18.04 28.71
C GLY A 32 12.25 17.40 29.92
N VAL A 33 11.04 16.89 29.69
CA VAL A 33 10.19 16.33 30.75
C VAL A 33 10.89 15.15 31.45
N GLU A 34 11.05 15.25 32.77
CA GLU A 34 11.62 14.17 33.58
C GLU A 34 10.50 13.23 34.08
N PHE A 35 10.76 11.93 33.98
CA PHE A 35 9.78 10.88 34.29
C PHE A 35 10.22 10.06 35.49
N GLN A 36 9.31 9.86 36.44
CA GLN A 36 9.43 8.83 37.46
C GLN A 36 8.69 7.57 37.01
N ILE A 37 9.39 6.44 36.89
CA ILE A 37 8.78 5.16 36.55
C ILE A 37 7.95 4.67 37.74
N LEU A 38 6.65 4.48 37.52
CA LEU A 38 5.70 3.92 38.49
C LEU A 38 5.60 2.40 38.36
N ASP A 39 5.54 1.90 37.12
CA ASP A 39 5.43 0.47 36.82
C ASP A 39 5.94 0.18 35.39
N GLN A 40 6.30 -1.05 35.10
CA GLN A 40 6.74 -1.47 33.77
C GLN A 40 6.60 -2.99 33.58
N GLY A 41 6.43 -3.42 32.33
CA GLY A 41 6.25 -4.83 32.05
C GLY A 41 6.43 -5.21 30.59
N LYS A 42 6.21 -6.50 30.32
CA LYS A 42 6.23 -7.08 28.98
C LYS A 42 5.00 -7.95 28.79
N LEU A 43 4.41 -7.87 27.61
CA LEU A 43 3.29 -8.66 27.14
C LEU A 43 3.65 -9.39 25.83
N PRO A 44 2.80 -10.31 25.33
CA PRO A 44 3.00 -10.95 24.03
C PRO A 44 3.16 -9.94 22.87
N PRO A 45 3.69 -10.36 21.71
CA PRO A 45 3.85 -9.53 20.52
C PRO A 45 2.62 -8.73 20.10
N SER A 46 2.82 -7.49 19.64
CA SER A 46 1.76 -6.61 19.11
C SER A 46 2.21 -5.88 17.84
N ASN A 47 2.31 -6.59 16.72
CA ASN A 47 2.60 -5.98 15.43
C ASN A 47 1.28 -5.66 14.71
N LEU A 48 1.10 -4.41 14.27
CA LEU A 48 -0.17 -3.98 13.67
C LEU A 48 -0.57 -4.78 12.43
N ARG A 49 0.40 -5.30 11.67
CA ARG A 49 0.18 -6.05 10.42
C ARG A 49 0.15 -7.56 10.62
N LEU A 50 0.75 -8.08 11.70
CA LEU A 50 0.83 -9.52 11.96
C LEU A 50 -0.13 -9.99 13.05
N THR A 51 -0.70 -9.08 13.84
CA THR A 51 -1.60 -9.37 14.96
C THR A 51 -3.00 -8.86 14.63
N THR A 52 -4.04 -9.67 14.87
CA THR A 52 -5.42 -9.25 14.61
C THR A 52 -5.84 -8.13 15.57
N PRO A 53 -6.75 -7.22 15.15
CA PRO A 53 -7.25 -6.15 16.01
C PRO A 53 -7.85 -6.66 17.34
N GLU A 54 -8.53 -7.80 17.32
CA GLU A 54 -9.11 -8.43 18.51
C GLU A 54 -8.01 -8.84 19.49
N ARG A 55 -6.95 -9.47 18.98
CA ARG A 55 -5.81 -9.88 19.80
C ARG A 55 -5.03 -8.68 20.35
N LEU A 56 -4.91 -7.60 19.57
CA LEU A 56 -4.32 -6.35 20.06
C LEU A 56 -5.13 -5.76 21.20
N ARG A 57 -6.47 -5.75 21.10
CA ARG A 57 -7.35 -5.32 22.22
C ARG A 57 -7.15 -6.18 23.46
N GLU A 58 -7.11 -7.50 23.31
CA GLU A 58 -6.86 -8.42 24.44
C GLU A 58 -5.53 -8.10 25.15
N ILE A 59 -4.47 -7.85 24.38
CA ILE A 59 -3.16 -7.46 24.95
C ILE A 59 -3.27 -6.13 25.69
N PHE A 60 -3.92 -5.12 25.10
CA PHE A 60 -3.99 -3.78 25.69
C PHE A 60 -4.91 -3.69 26.91
N VAL A 61 -5.92 -4.55 27.04
CA VAL A 61 -6.81 -4.57 28.21
C VAL A 61 -6.06 -4.97 29.51
N GLU A 62 -4.95 -5.70 29.40
CA GLU A 62 -4.08 -6.07 30.52
C GLU A 62 -3.16 -4.93 30.99
N LEU A 63 -3.07 -3.84 30.22
CA LEU A 63 -2.25 -2.68 30.56
C LEU A 63 -2.93 -1.77 31.60
N PRO A 64 -2.17 -0.90 32.30
CA PRO A 64 -2.74 0.04 33.27
C PRO A 64 -3.86 0.89 32.68
N LYS A 65 -5.02 0.92 33.35
CA LYS A 65 -6.23 1.62 32.88
C LYS A 65 -6.32 3.08 33.37
N GLN A 66 -5.71 3.38 34.52
CA GLN A 66 -5.74 4.72 35.12
C GLN A 66 -4.58 5.56 34.57
N VAL A 67 -4.76 6.09 33.36
CA VAL A 67 -3.77 6.87 32.63
C VAL A 67 -4.41 8.13 32.06
N ASP A 68 -3.70 9.25 32.10
CA ASP A 68 -4.14 10.52 31.53
C ASP A 68 -3.74 10.60 30.04
N ARG A 69 -2.63 9.97 29.69
CA ARG A 69 -2.08 9.91 28.33
C ARG A 69 -1.55 8.51 28.02
N ALA A 70 -1.65 8.09 26.76
CA ALA A 70 -1.11 6.83 26.27
C ALA A 70 -0.41 7.04 24.92
N GLY A 71 0.89 6.71 24.86
CA GLY A 71 1.66 6.62 23.63
C GLY A 71 1.79 5.16 23.22
N VAL A 72 1.23 4.77 22.07
CA VAL A 72 1.24 3.38 21.59
C VAL A 72 1.88 3.31 20.22
N PHE A 73 3.10 2.79 20.17
CA PHE A 73 3.93 2.78 18.97
C PHE A 73 4.25 1.35 18.57
N LEU A 74 3.73 0.90 17.44
CA LEU A 74 3.84 -0.50 17.02
C LEU A 74 4.63 -0.65 15.71
N ALA A 75 5.37 -1.74 15.60
CA ALA A 75 5.90 -2.20 14.32
C ALA A 75 4.75 -2.47 13.35
N GLY A 76 4.93 -2.04 12.10
CA GLY A 76 3.90 -2.12 11.06
C GLY A 76 2.91 -0.96 11.07
N CYS A 77 3.08 0.03 11.96
CA CYS A 77 2.30 1.26 12.02
C CYS A 77 3.02 2.41 11.30
N GLY A 78 3.10 2.34 9.98
CA GLY A 78 4.01 3.18 9.18
C GLY A 78 3.36 4.37 8.48
N THR A 79 2.04 4.34 8.30
CA THR A 79 1.24 5.33 7.56
C THR A 79 0.24 6.03 8.48
N GLU A 80 -0.33 7.15 8.02
CA GLU A 80 -1.39 7.86 8.77
C GLU A 80 -2.62 6.96 9.00
N GLU A 81 -2.99 6.13 8.01
CA GLU A 81 -4.06 5.13 8.13
C GLU A 81 -3.78 4.13 9.28
N ASP A 82 -2.53 3.70 9.41
CA ASP A 82 -2.12 2.81 10.50
C ASP A 82 -2.27 3.49 11.86
N HIS A 83 -1.86 4.76 11.95
CA HIS A 83 -1.93 5.56 13.17
C HIS A 83 -3.38 5.71 13.61
N GLN A 84 -4.28 6.00 12.67
CA GLN A 84 -5.71 6.11 12.92
C GLN A 84 -6.35 4.77 13.32
N SER A 85 -6.02 3.69 12.61
CA SER A 85 -6.51 2.34 12.91
C SER A 85 -6.10 1.89 14.31
N LEU A 86 -4.84 2.12 14.68
CA LEU A 86 -4.34 1.86 16.02
C LEU A 86 -5.02 2.75 17.07
N ALA A 87 -5.24 4.03 16.77
CA ALA A 87 -5.90 4.97 17.68
C ALA A 87 -7.34 4.53 18.00
N VAL A 88 -8.08 3.99 17.03
CA VAL A 88 -9.42 3.43 17.25
C VAL A 88 -9.39 2.27 18.25
N ILE A 89 -8.40 1.37 18.12
CA ILE A 89 -8.20 0.26 19.07
C ILE A 89 -7.90 0.81 20.48
N CYS A 90 -6.96 1.75 20.58
CA CYS A 90 -6.55 2.35 21.86
C CYS A 90 -7.69 3.11 22.54
N ARG A 91 -8.55 3.83 21.80
CA ARG A 91 -9.72 4.55 22.36
C ARG A 91 -10.74 3.62 22.98
N GLY A 92 -10.84 2.38 22.49
CA GLY A 92 -11.68 1.36 23.12
C GLY A 92 -11.16 0.90 24.49
N VAL A 93 -9.85 1.03 24.75
CA VAL A 93 -9.20 0.63 26.01
C VAL A 93 -9.08 1.81 26.98
N TRP A 94 -8.68 2.98 26.47
CA TRP A 94 -8.50 4.21 27.25
C TRP A 94 -9.37 5.36 26.68
N PRO A 95 -10.69 5.33 26.89
CA PRO A 95 -11.61 6.30 26.28
C PRO A 95 -11.41 7.75 26.77
N ASN A 96 -10.84 7.93 27.97
CA ASN A 96 -10.64 9.24 28.59
C ASN A 96 -9.20 9.75 28.51
N ALA A 97 -8.27 8.95 27.97
CA ALA A 97 -6.87 9.33 27.87
C ALA A 97 -6.59 10.03 26.53
N LYS A 98 -5.59 10.92 26.51
CA LYS A 98 -5.06 11.43 25.24
C LYS A 98 -4.18 10.36 24.61
N ILE A 99 -4.53 9.94 23.41
CA ILE A 99 -3.86 8.85 22.71
C ILE A 99 -2.98 9.41 21.60
N VAL A 100 -1.73 8.98 21.60
CA VAL A 100 -0.77 9.20 20.53
C VAL A 100 -0.35 7.85 20.00
N THR A 101 -0.41 7.67 18.69
CA THR A 101 -0.06 6.42 18.03
C THR A 101 1.02 6.67 17.00
N GLY A 102 1.81 5.64 16.71
CA GLY A 102 2.84 5.75 15.67
C GLY A 102 3.62 4.46 15.43
N SER A 103 4.75 4.58 14.74
CA SER A 103 5.65 3.44 14.49
C SER A 103 6.59 3.23 15.68
N ASP A 104 6.96 1.98 15.93
CA ASP A 104 8.12 1.61 16.76
C ASP A 104 9.41 2.39 16.41
N ARG A 105 9.56 2.83 15.16
CA ARG A 105 10.66 3.70 14.71
C ARG A 105 10.63 5.07 15.38
N ASP A 106 9.45 5.64 15.57
CA ASP A 106 9.28 7.00 16.10
C ASP A 106 9.58 7.00 17.60
N SER A 107 9.08 6.00 18.34
CA SER A 107 9.41 5.82 19.77
C SER A 107 10.89 5.46 19.98
N GLY A 108 11.46 4.62 19.10
CA GLY A 108 12.90 4.34 19.09
C GLY A 108 13.74 5.60 18.86
N LEU A 109 13.38 6.42 17.88
CA LEU A 109 14.04 7.70 17.59
C LEU A 109 13.99 8.66 18.79
N ALA A 110 12.81 8.82 19.38
CA ALA A 110 12.60 9.65 20.56
C ALA A 110 13.43 9.18 21.76
N SER A 111 13.46 7.87 22.03
CA SER A 111 14.22 7.33 23.16
C SER A 111 15.73 7.51 23.02
N ALA A 112 16.26 7.40 21.81
CA ALA A 112 17.69 7.42 21.56
C ALA A 112 18.26 8.83 21.33
N LEU A 113 17.47 9.74 20.77
CA LEU A 113 17.92 11.07 20.36
C LEU A 113 17.14 12.23 20.98
N GLU A 114 16.03 12.01 21.70
CA GLU A 114 15.15 13.07 22.22
C GLU A 114 14.75 14.07 21.13
N HIS A 115 15.23 15.32 21.17
CA HIS A 115 15.13 16.32 20.09
C HIS A 115 16.38 16.46 19.22
N GLY A 116 17.49 15.81 19.58
CA GLY A 116 18.77 15.94 18.89
C GLY A 116 18.79 15.35 17.49
N ASP A 117 19.68 15.89 16.65
CA ASP A 117 19.95 15.36 15.32
C ASP A 117 20.79 14.08 15.40
N GLY A 118 20.53 13.14 14.49
CA GLY A 118 21.26 11.87 14.45
C GLY A 118 20.53 10.77 13.71
N ILE A 119 21.03 9.56 13.87
CA ILE A 119 20.52 8.35 13.20
C ILE A 119 20.34 7.26 14.24
N VAL A 120 19.22 6.56 14.19
CA VAL A 120 18.95 5.35 14.95
C VAL A 120 18.96 4.15 14.01
N VAL A 121 19.76 3.15 14.36
CA VAL A 121 19.83 1.86 13.69
C VAL A 121 19.19 0.84 14.61
N ASN A 122 18.00 0.37 14.24
CA ASN A 122 17.29 -0.66 14.97
C ASN A 122 17.54 -2.02 14.32
N ALA A 123 18.07 -2.98 15.08
CA ALA A 123 18.29 -4.35 14.64
C ALA A 123 17.90 -5.34 15.77
N GLY A 124 16.74 -5.96 15.60
CA GLY A 124 16.18 -7.04 16.43
C GLY A 124 15.76 -8.19 15.53
N SER A 125 14.56 -8.74 15.73
CA SER A 125 13.99 -9.74 14.81
C SER A 125 13.78 -9.21 13.40
N GLY A 126 13.55 -7.90 13.25
CA GLY A 126 13.65 -7.15 11.99
C GLY A 126 14.72 -6.05 12.09
N SER A 127 14.80 -5.18 11.09
CA SER A 127 15.74 -4.06 11.09
C SER A 127 15.19 -2.83 10.38
N SER A 128 15.64 -1.65 10.80
CA SER A 128 15.35 -0.38 10.13
C SER A 128 16.37 0.69 10.53
N VAL A 129 16.49 1.71 9.69
CA VAL A 129 17.30 2.91 9.96
C VAL A 129 16.42 4.13 9.82
N THR A 130 16.48 5.03 10.80
CA THR A 130 15.73 6.29 10.79
C THR A 130 16.63 7.40 11.30
N GLY A 131 16.71 8.50 10.56
CA GLY A 131 17.49 9.67 10.93
C GLY A 131 16.64 10.92 10.99
N ARG A 132 17.11 11.89 11.78
CA ARG A 132 16.49 13.20 11.94
C ARG A 132 17.54 14.31 11.84
N ARG A 133 17.14 15.41 11.19
CA ARG A 133 17.82 16.70 11.24
C ARG A 133 16.81 17.83 11.30
N GLY A 134 16.66 18.47 12.45
CA GLY A 134 15.53 19.36 12.74
C GLY A 134 14.20 18.63 12.49
N ASP A 135 13.33 19.23 11.67
CA ASP A 135 12.02 18.64 11.33
C ASP A 135 12.08 17.59 10.21
N ARG A 136 13.25 17.39 9.57
CA ARG A 136 13.40 16.43 8.47
C ARG A 136 13.68 15.04 9.02
N ILE A 137 12.87 14.06 8.58
CA ILE A 137 13.05 12.64 8.88
C ILE A 137 13.37 11.89 7.58
N GLU A 138 14.37 11.02 7.62
CA GLU A 138 14.72 10.11 6.52
C GLU A 138 14.75 8.68 7.03
N ARG A 139 14.34 7.74 6.17
CA ARG A 139 14.17 6.32 6.53
C ARG A 139 14.83 5.42 5.47
N ALA A 140 15.39 4.31 5.91
CA ALA A 140 15.89 3.23 5.06
C ALA A 140 15.62 1.86 5.71
N GLY A 141 15.29 0.87 4.89
CA GLY A 141 14.88 -0.47 5.35
C GLY A 141 13.57 -0.50 6.14
N GLY A 142 13.27 -1.67 6.70
CA GLY A 142 12.10 -1.94 7.55
C GLY A 142 10.78 -2.08 6.79
N TRP A 143 10.84 -2.57 5.55
CA TRP A 143 9.68 -2.84 4.69
C TRP A 143 9.04 -4.21 4.99
N GLY A 144 9.32 -4.79 6.16
CA GLY A 144 8.85 -6.09 6.58
C GLY A 144 9.88 -7.19 6.29
N HIS A 145 9.71 -8.31 7.00
CA HIS A 145 10.67 -9.41 7.04
C HIS A 145 10.89 -10.12 5.70
N ILE A 146 9.91 -10.07 4.81
CA ILE A 146 9.98 -10.68 3.47
C ILE A 146 10.78 -9.78 2.51
N LEU A 147 10.65 -8.45 2.61
CA LEU A 147 11.08 -7.53 1.57
C LEU A 147 12.25 -6.60 1.97
N GLY A 148 12.37 -6.20 3.24
CA GLY A 148 13.27 -5.09 3.57
C GLY A 148 13.84 -5.00 4.98
N ASP A 149 13.59 -5.98 5.86
CA ASP A 149 14.26 -6.08 7.18
C ASP A 149 15.66 -6.75 7.04
N THR A 150 16.39 -6.46 5.96
CA THR A 150 17.74 -6.98 5.72
C THR A 150 18.68 -6.57 6.84
N GLY A 151 19.51 -7.50 7.31
CA GLY A 151 20.36 -7.31 8.48
C GLY A 151 19.65 -7.50 9.83
N GLY A 152 18.33 -7.73 9.86
CA GLY A 152 17.64 -8.18 11.07
C GLY A 152 17.90 -9.66 11.38
N GLY A 153 17.52 -10.10 12.58
CA GLY A 153 17.68 -11.49 13.04
C GLY A 153 16.97 -12.51 12.15
N TYR A 154 15.75 -12.19 11.68
CA TYR A 154 15.07 -13.04 10.69
C TYR A 154 15.91 -13.25 9.42
N PHE A 155 16.50 -12.16 8.89
CA PHE A 155 17.34 -12.21 7.71
C PHE A 155 18.57 -13.10 7.94
N LEU A 156 19.27 -12.92 9.05
CA LEU A 156 20.46 -13.72 9.36
C LEU A 156 20.12 -15.21 9.50
N SER A 157 19.04 -15.52 10.22
CA SER A 157 18.58 -16.89 10.41
C SER A 157 18.11 -17.55 9.11
N ILE A 158 17.33 -16.84 8.27
CA ILE A 158 16.82 -17.44 7.03
C ILE A 158 17.93 -17.70 6.01
N GLU A 159 18.94 -16.80 5.93
CA GLU A 159 20.11 -17.02 5.09
C GLU A 159 20.95 -18.20 5.62
N ALA A 160 21.06 -18.35 6.94
CA ALA A 160 21.76 -19.48 7.54
C ALA A 160 21.04 -20.82 7.28
N LEU A 161 19.70 -20.85 7.36
CA LEU A 161 18.90 -22.03 6.99
C LEU A 161 19.03 -22.36 5.50
N ARG A 162 19.02 -21.35 4.62
CA ARG A 162 19.24 -21.53 3.18
C ARG A 162 20.63 -22.07 2.87
N LEU A 163 21.66 -21.59 3.59
CA LEU A 163 23.02 -22.12 3.50
C LEU A 163 23.05 -23.60 3.88
N ILE A 164 22.38 -24.00 4.97
CA ILE A 164 22.25 -25.41 5.36
C ILE A 164 21.71 -26.28 4.23
N LEU A 165 20.58 -25.90 3.65
CA LEU A 165 19.95 -26.68 2.58
C LEU A 165 20.81 -26.71 1.32
N ARG A 166 21.40 -25.58 0.93
CA ARG A 166 22.30 -25.49 -0.23
C ARG A 166 23.50 -26.41 -0.08
N GLU A 167 24.13 -26.43 1.09
CA GLU A 167 25.31 -27.25 1.33
C GLU A 167 24.98 -28.74 1.40
N TYR A 168 23.82 -29.09 1.97
CA TYR A 168 23.31 -30.45 1.91
C TYR A 168 23.08 -30.93 0.46
N ASP A 169 22.54 -30.07 -0.41
CA ASP A 169 22.31 -30.41 -1.81
C ASP A 169 23.59 -30.51 -2.65
N LEU A 170 24.57 -29.65 -2.37
CA LEU A 170 25.83 -29.65 -3.10
C LEU A 170 26.78 -30.77 -2.67
N HIS A 171 26.91 -31.00 -1.36
CA HIS A 171 28.02 -31.79 -0.83
C HIS A 171 27.57 -33.01 -0.02
N ARG A 172 26.27 -33.13 0.32
CA ARG A 172 25.73 -34.20 1.18
C ARG A 172 26.50 -34.39 2.49
N GLY A 173 27.22 -33.36 2.94
CA GLY A 173 28.15 -33.40 4.06
C GLY A 173 27.56 -32.84 5.35
N GLU A 174 28.12 -33.27 6.48
CA GLU A 174 27.83 -32.75 7.80
C GLU A 174 28.41 -31.33 7.94
N MET A 175 27.54 -30.36 8.22
CA MET A 175 27.99 -29.07 8.74
C MET A 175 27.79 -29.07 10.25
N SER A 176 28.85 -28.80 11.01
CA SER A 176 28.78 -28.61 12.46
C SER A 176 27.75 -27.55 12.86
N PHE A 177 27.50 -26.57 11.99
CA PHE A 177 26.43 -25.59 12.17
C PHE A 177 25.01 -26.20 12.05
N THR A 178 24.78 -27.16 11.15
CA THR A 178 23.48 -27.84 11.02
C THR A 178 23.11 -28.54 12.32
N GLU A 179 24.06 -29.23 12.96
CA GLU A 179 23.83 -29.88 14.25
C GLU A 179 23.40 -28.90 15.33
N LYS A 180 24.02 -27.71 15.39
CA LYS A 180 23.65 -26.66 16.35
C LYS A 180 22.21 -26.18 16.15
N ILE A 181 21.77 -26.02 14.89
CA ILE A 181 20.39 -25.63 14.57
C ILE A 181 19.39 -26.73 14.93
N LEU A 182 19.68 -27.99 14.56
CA LEU A 182 18.83 -29.12 14.92
C LEU A 182 18.70 -29.26 16.44
N HIS A 183 19.80 -29.11 17.18
CA HIS A 183 19.79 -29.12 18.64
C HIS A 183 18.97 -27.97 19.22
N ALA A 184 19.15 -26.74 18.72
CA ALA A 184 18.39 -25.57 19.19
C ALA A 184 16.87 -25.71 18.98
N LEU A 185 16.46 -26.41 17.93
CA LEU A 185 15.06 -26.66 17.60
C LEU A 185 14.52 -28.00 18.11
N SER A 186 15.37 -28.83 18.75
CA SER A 186 15.04 -30.21 19.14
C SER A 186 14.53 -31.08 17.98
N LEU A 187 15.13 -30.94 16.79
CA LEU A 187 14.76 -31.68 15.58
C LEU A 187 15.74 -32.83 15.33
N ASN A 188 15.23 -33.95 14.79
CA ASN A 188 16.03 -35.17 14.65
C ASN A 188 16.79 -35.27 13.33
N ASN A 189 16.35 -34.55 12.29
CA ASN A 189 16.91 -34.64 10.94
C ASN A 189 16.55 -33.43 10.08
N LEU A 190 17.14 -33.36 8.87
CA LEU A 190 16.93 -32.26 7.94
C LEU A 190 15.49 -32.18 7.40
N ASP A 191 14.80 -33.31 7.22
CA ASP A 191 13.42 -33.30 6.75
C ASP A 191 12.48 -32.64 7.77
N GLU A 192 12.73 -32.84 9.06
CA GLU A 192 12.04 -32.14 10.15
C GLU A 192 12.34 -30.63 10.13
N LEU A 193 13.58 -30.24 9.85
CA LEU A 193 13.95 -28.83 9.68
C LEU A 193 13.18 -28.17 8.53
N VAL A 194 13.09 -28.84 7.38
CA VAL A 194 12.33 -28.33 6.22
C VAL A 194 10.85 -28.19 6.55
N ARG A 195 10.25 -29.19 7.21
CA ARG A 195 8.84 -29.13 7.62
C ARG A 195 8.59 -27.99 8.61
N TRP A 196 9.45 -27.85 9.62
CA TRP A 196 9.35 -26.76 10.59
C TRP A 196 9.47 -25.39 9.91
N ALA A 197 10.45 -25.19 9.03
CA ALA A 197 10.68 -23.92 8.36
C ALA A 197 9.51 -23.47 7.44
N GLN A 198 8.70 -24.42 6.94
CA GLN A 198 7.50 -24.09 6.14
C GLN A 198 6.36 -23.50 6.95
N THR A 199 6.31 -23.77 8.26
CA THR A 199 5.24 -23.30 9.16
C THR A 199 5.71 -22.27 10.17
N ALA A 200 7.03 -22.16 10.37
CA ALA A 200 7.62 -21.26 11.34
C ALA A 200 7.31 -19.80 11.02
N ASP A 201 6.89 -19.05 12.03
CA ASP A 201 6.66 -17.62 11.89
C ASP A 201 7.98 -16.82 11.90
N LYS A 202 7.87 -15.51 11.63
CA LYS A 202 9.03 -14.57 11.63
C LYS A 202 9.86 -14.69 12.90
N ASN A 203 9.23 -14.80 14.06
CA ASN A 203 9.91 -14.77 15.34
C ASN A 203 10.60 -16.09 15.64
N GLU A 204 9.94 -17.21 15.35
CA GLU A 204 10.51 -18.55 15.50
C GLU A 204 11.81 -18.67 14.68
N ILE A 205 11.82 -18.15 13.46
CA ILE A 205 13.04 -18.08 12.64
C ILE A 205 14.06 -17.11 13.24
N ALA A 206 13.66 -15.90 13.65
CA ALA A 206 14.57 -14.92 14.23
C ALA A 206 15.23 -15.39 15.56
N LEU A 207 14.58 -16.27 16.32
CA LEU A 207 15.13 -16.85 17.56
C LEU A 207 16.40 -17.69 17.34
N LEU A 208 16.69 -18.09 16.10
CA LEU A 208 17.94 -18.79 15.77
C LEU A 208 19.17 -17.86 15.72
N THR A 209 19.00 -16.53 15.78
CA THR A 209 20.10 -15.56 15.68
C THR A 209 21.26 -15.83 16.65
N PRO A 210 21.05 -16.18 17.93
CA PRO A 210 22.15 -16.50 18.84
C PRO A 210 22.98 -17.72 18.37
N VAL A 211 22.33 -18.72 17.77
CA VAL A 211 23.00 -19.91 17.22
C VAL A 211 23.85 -19.52 16.01
N VAL A 212 23.33 -18.64 15.15
CA VAL A 212 24.07 -18.06 14.02
C VAL A 212 25.31 -17.31 14.50
N PHE A 213 25.18 -16.49 15.55
CA PHE A 213 26.32 -15.75 16.13
C PHE A 213 27.36 -16.66 16.77
N GLU A 214 26.92 -17.70 17.48
CA GLU A 214 27.84 -18.69 18.06
C GLU A 214 28.62 -19.45 16.99
N ALA A 215 27.97 -19.80 15.88
CA ALA A 215 28.62 -20.45 14.74
C ALA A 215 29.59 -19.53 14.00
N ALA A 216 29.22 -18.27 13.78
CA ALA A 216 30.11 -17.26 13.21
C ALA A 216 31.36 -17.01 14.09
N ALA A 217 31.20 -17.07 15.42
CA ALA A 217 32.32 -16.94 16.37
C ALA A 217 33.20 -18.20 16.45
N GLY A 218 32.67 -19.37 16.07
CA GLY A 218 33.36 -20.66 16.08
C GLY A 218 34.11 -20.99 14.78
N ASP A 219 34.56 -19.98 14.05
CA ASP A 219 35.30 -20.05 12.76
C ASP A 219 34.54 -20.66 11.57
N ASP A 220 33.19 -20.72 11.58
CA ASP A 220 32.45 -20.99 10.33
C ASP A 220 32.46 -19.74 9.44
N ALA A 221 33.44 -19.69 8.52
CA ALA A 221 33.66 -18.54 7.64
C ALA A 221 32.41 -18.16 6.83
N ARG A 222 31.58 -19.13 6.41
CA ARG A 222 30.38 -18.88 5.60
C ARG A 222 29.25 -18.30 6.44
N VAL A 223 29.08 -18.77 7.67
CA VAL A 223 28.11 -18.16 8.60
C VAL A 223 28.58 -16.75 9.01
N ASN A 224 29.88 -16.55 9.17
CA ASN A 224 30.45 -15.23 9.41
C ASN A 224 30.20 -14.26 8.23
N GLU A 225 30.28 -14.73 6.98
CA GLU A 225 29.92 -13.93 5.80
C GLU A 225 28.46 -13.44 5.86
N ILE A 226 27.51 -14.27 6.31
CA ILE A 226 26.11 -13.86 6.49
C ILE A 226 25.98 -12.72 7.51
N VAL A 227 26.71 -12.81 8.63
CA VAL A 227 26.75 -11.78 9.67
C VAL A 227 27.36 -10.48 9.13
N GLU A 228 28.49 -10.57 8.42
CA GLU A 228 29.16 -9.43 7.78
C GLU A 228 28.27 -8.74 6.75
N GLU A 229 27.54 -9.53 5.96
CA GLU A 229 26.64 -9.04 4.93
C GLU A 229 25.44 -8.29 5.53
N GLY A 230 24.82 -8.86 6.57
CA GLY A 230 23.77 -8.16 7.30
C GLY A 230 24.24 -6.81 7.86
N ALA A 231 25.43 -6.80 8.49
CA ALA A 231 26.01 -5.58 9.03
C ALA A 231 26.39 -4.56 7.92
N ARG A 232 26.84 -5.03 6.75
CA ARG A 232 27.12 -4.20 5.58
C ARG A 232 25.87 -3.47 5.10
N VAL A 233 24.74 -4.17 4.95
CA VAL A 233 23.50 -3.55 4.46
C VAL A 233 22.98 -2.48 5.42
N LEU A 234 23.02 -2.72 6.74
CA LEU A 234 22.63 -1.68 7.71
C LEU A 234 23.56 -0.46 7.69
N CYS A 235 24.84 -0.67 7.40
CA CYS A 235 25.80 0.40 7.20
C CYS A 235 25.43 1.26 5.98
N GLU A 236 25.10 0.63 4.85
CA GLU A 236 24.66 1.31 3.62
C GLU A 236 23.36 2.10 3.81
N TYR A 237 22.41 1.54 4.56
CA TYR A 237 21.20 2.26 4.95
C TYR A 237 21.50 3.46 5.84
N THR A 238 22.43 3.32 6.78
CA THR A 238 22.90 4.41 7.64
C THR A 238 23.53 5.54 6.83
N GLU A 239 24.37 5.21 5.85
CA GLU A 239 24.99 6.16 4.93
C GLU A 239 23.98 6.88 4.04
N ALA A 240 23.04 6.14 3.47
CA ALA A 240 22.00 6.72 2.63
C ALA A 240 21.17 7.75 3.41
N VAL A 241 20.79 7.43 4.65
CA VAL A 241 20.07 8.34 5.55
C VAL A 241 20.94 9.55 5.92
N ALA A 242 22.21 9.34 6.29
CA ALA A 242 23.14 10.42 6.61
C ALA A 242 23.30 11.39 5.42
N CYS A 243 23.43 10.85 4.21
CA CYS A 243 23.59 11.61 2.97
C CYS A 243 22.35 12.47 2.67
N ARG A 244 21.14 11.89 2.73
CA ARG A 244 19.87 12.61 2.47
C ARG A 244 19.59 13.72 3.49
N LEU A 245 20.01 13.53 4.74
CA LEU A 245 19.92 14.54 5.80
C LEU A 245 21.11 15.51 5.83
N HIS A 246 22.14 15.27 5.01
CA HIS A 246 23.40 16.01 5.02
C HIS A 246 24.08 16.06 6.41
N LEU A 247 24.08 14.93 7.13
CA LEU A 247 24.76 14.77 8.41
C LEU A 247 26.23 14.37 8.17
N LEU A 248 27.17 15.29 8.43
CA LEU A 248 28.61 15.06 8.17
C LEU A 248 29.30 14.20 9.24
N ALA A 249 28.94 14.40 10.51
CA ALA A 249 29.46 13.64 11.65
C ALA A 249 28.29 13.16 12.53
N PRO A 250 27.47 12.21 12.03
CA PRO A 250 26.23 11.83 12.70
C PRO A 250 26.49 11.16 14.05
N LYS A 251 25.65 11.50 15.04
CA LYS A 251 25.43 10.62 16.19
C LYS A 251 24.62 9.42 15.71
N VAL A 252 25.15 8.21 15.87
CA VAL A 252 24.50 6.96 15.45
C VAL A 252 24.20 6.13 16.70
N ALA A 253 22.93 6.02 17.05
CA ALA A 253 22.48 5.21 18.17
C ALA A 253 22.04 3.82 17.70
N LEU A 254 22.65 2.77 18.26
CA LEU A 254 22.34 1.38 17.99
C LEU A 254 21.29 0.88 18.97
N MET A 255 20.24 0.26 18.45
CA MET A 255 19.12 -0.23 19.24
C MET A 255 18.72 -1.64 18.79
N GLY A 256 18.26 -2.47 19.73
CA GLY A 256 17.75 -3.80 19.44
C GLY A 256 18.69 -4.94 19.84
N GLY A 257 18.15 -6.16 19.85
CA GLY A 257 18.80 -7.33 20.42
C GLY A 257 20.09 -7.76 19.72
N LEU A 258 20.26 -7.43 18.44
CA LEU A 258 21.48 -7.79 17.69
C LEU A 258 22.69 -7.01 18.19
N PHE A 259 22.50 -5.83 18.79
CA PHE A 259 23.58 -5.01 19.31
C PHE A 259 23.89 -5.21 20.80
N TYR A 260 23.15 -6.09 21.48
CA TYR A 260 23.30 -6.33 22.91
C TYR A 260 24.70 -6.87 23.28
N ARG A 261 25.27 -6.36 24.37
CA ARG A 261 26.59 -6.75 24.93
C ARG A 261 27.76 -6.74 23.92
N ASP A 262 27.79 -5.76 23.02
CA ASP A 262 28.84 -5.61 22.01
C ASP A 262 29.09 -6.93 21.24
N SER A 263 28.02 -7.49 20.67
CA SER A 263 28.07 -8.73 19.88
C SER A 263 29.07 -8.66 18.71
N ILE A 264 29.37 -9.82 18.11
CA ILE A 264 30.15 -9.90 16.84
C ILE A 264 29.53 -9.01 15.75
N TYR A 265 28.19 -8.89 15.75
CA TYR A 265 27.44 -8.04 14.83
C TYR A 265 27.70 -6.55 15.07
N THR A 266 27.73 -6.10 16.33
CA THR A 266 28.10 -4.72 16.70
C THR A 266 29.51 -4.38 16.21
N HIS A 267 30.45 -5.29 16.36
CA HIS A 267 31.83 -5.11 15.91
C HIS A 267 31.92 -5.02 14.37
N ALA A 268 31.23 -5.92 13.66
CA ALA A 268 31.16 -5.89 12.19
C ALA A 268 30.56 -4.58 11.68
N PHE A 269 29.44 -4.14 12.26
CA PHE A 269 28.78 -2.88 11.94
C PHE A 269 29.69 -1.67 12.18
N ARG A 270 30.27 -1.52 13.39
CA ARG A 270 31.15 -0.39 13.73
C ARG A 270 32.37 -0.33 12.81
N ARG A 271 33.00 -1.48 12.54
CA ARG A 271 34.17 -1.56 11.67
C ARG A 271 33.84 -1.14 10.23
N ARG A 272 32.66 -1.52 9.71
CA ARG A 272 32.21 -1.12 8.37
C ARG A 272 31.86 0.36 8.34
N LEU A 273 31.09 0.84 9.32
CA LEU A 273 30.65 2.23 9.39
C LEU A 273 31.84 3.19 9.47
N LYS A 274 32.88 2.85 10.22
CA LYS A 274 34.10 3.67 10.30
C LYS A 274 34.80 3.87 8.94
N LYS A 275 34.63 2.94 7.99
CA LYS A 275 35.20 3.10 6.63
C LYS A 275 34.42 4.10 5.79
N ASN A 276 33.11 4.16 5.96
CA ASN A 276 32.23 4.92 5.09
C ASN A 276 31.78 6.26 5.70
N LEU A 277 31.69 6.33 7.03
CA LEU A 277 31.40 7.51 7.84
C LEU A 277 32.42 7.60 9.00
N PRO A 278 33.67 8.04 8.74
CA PRO A 278 34.76 8.00 9.72
C PRO A 278 34.52 8.88 10.96
N ASP A 279 33.74 9.96 10.81
CA ASP A 279 33.45 10.91 11.89
C ASP A 279 32.15 10.58 12.66
N ALA A 280 31.49 9.45 12.34
CA ALA A 280 30.28 9.03 13.03
C ALA A 280 30.58 8.64 14.49
N ARG A 281 29.76 9.13 15.42
CA ARG A 281 29.84 8.77 16.84
C ARG A 281 28.81 7.70 17.15
N VAL A 282 29.27 6.46 17.28
CA VAL A 282 28.39 5.30 17.49
C VAL A 282 28.23 5.00 18.98
N THR A 283 26.99 5.02 19.46
CA THR A 283 26.63 4.67 20.85
C THR A 283 25.54 3.60 20.85
N VAL A 284 25.46 2.78 21.89
CA VAL A 284 24.29 1.91 22.10
C VAL A 284 23.24 2.74 22.86
N ALA A 285 21.98 2.65 22.44
CA ALA A 285 20.90 3.36 23.11
C ALA A 285 20.73 2.85 24.56
N GLU A 286 20.77 3.77 25.53
CA GLU A 286 20.66 3.44 26.97
C GLU A 286 19.22 3.40 27.45
N ARG A 287 18.33 4.18 26.81
CA ARG A 287 16.92 4.28 27.18
C ARG A 287 16.09 3.26 26.40
N ALA A 288 15.11 2.69 27.09
CA ALA A 288 14.17 1.77 26.49
C ALA A 288 13.16 2.53 25.58
N PRO A 289 12.75 1.97 24.44
CA PRO A 289 11.88 2.67 23.49
C PRO A 289 10.46 2.94 24.02
N GLU A 290 9.96 2.14 24.96
CA GLU A 290 8.70 2.41 25.67
C GLU A 290 8.73 3.74 26.44
N LEU A 291 9.90 4.21 26.89
CA LEU A 291 10.06 5.56 27.45
C LEU A 291 9.99 6.63 26.37
N GLY A 292 10.48 6.34 25.15
CA GLY A 292 10.32 7.22 24.00
C GLY A 292 8.84 7.36 23.60
N ALA A 293 8.07 6.28 23.69
CA ALA A 293 6.62 6.31 23.49
C ALA A 293 5.90 7.18 24.53
N ALA A 294 6.26 7.05 25.81
CA ALA A 294 5.74 7.91 26.88
C ALA A 294 6.10 9.38 26.65
N TRP A 295 7.35 9.65 26.24
CA TRP A 295 7.84 10.98 25.94
C TRP A 295 7.03 11.65 24.81
N LEU A 296 6.84 10.98 23.67
CA LEU A 296 6.04 11.50 22.55
C LEU A 296 4.59 11.80 22.94
N ALA A 297 3.98 10.95 23.79
CA ALA A 297 2.64 11.19 24.33
C ALA A 297 2.59 12.42 25.26
N ALA A 298 3.68 12.67 25.99
CA ALA A 298 3.82 13.82 26.87
C ALA A 298 3.95 15.13 26.07
N GLU A 299 4.74 15.15 24.99
CA GLU A 299 5.00 16.35 24.18
C GLU A 299 3.82 16.85 23.36
N THR A 300 2.87 15.97 23.04
CA THR A 300 1.70 16.33 22.25
C THR A 300 0.86 17.35 23.02
N GLY A 301 0.89 18.63 22.59
CA GLY A 301 0.14 19.72 23.21
C GLY A 301 -1.38 19.48 23.21
N ASP A 302 -2.14 20.32 23.91
CA ASP A 302 -3.62 20.21 24.04
C ASP A 302 -4.40 20.49 22.74
N HIS A 303 -3.76 20.41 21.56
CA HIS A 303 -4.38 20.73 20.28
C HIS A 303 -4.23 19.64 19.22
N ILE A 304 -5.39 19.44 18.55
CA ILE A 304 -5.69 18.67 17.34
C ILE A 304 -5.91 17.17 17.57
N ALA A 305 -7.09 16.86 18.11
CA ALA A 305 -7.78 15.64 17.72
C ALA A 305 -8.22 15.79 16.26
N PHE A 306 -7.64 15.03 15.34
CA PHE A 306 -8.20 14.87 14.01
C PHE A 306 -9.51 14.08 14.15
N GLN A 307 -10.62 14.80 14.24
CA GLN A 307 -11.95 14.23 13.97
C GLN A 307 -12.23 14.48 12.48
N PRO A 308 -12.45 13.45 11.66
CA PRO A 308 -12.98 13.64 10.32
C PRO A 308 -14.47 13.98 10.46
N ASN A 309 -14.77 15.19 10.94
CA ASN A 309 -16.12 15.71 10.86
C ASN A 309 -16.22 16.44 9.52
N LEU A 310 -16.90 15.80 8.56
CA LEU A 310 -17.40 16.51 7.38
C LEU A 310 -18.12 17.78 7.85
N SER A 311 -17.79 18.92 7.25
CA SER A 311 -18.47 20.18 7.56
C SER A 311 -19.98 20.05 7.25
N GLU A 312 -20.83 20.79 7.96
CA GLU A 312 -22.29 20.79 7.71
C GLU A 312 -22.64 21.04 6.24
N LYS A 313 -21.80 21.84 5.56
CA LYS A 313 -21.90 22.10 4.12
C LYS A 313 -21.58 20.85 3.29
N GLU A 314 -20.51 20.12 3.59
CA GLU A 314 -20.15 18.88 2.89
C GLU A 314 -21.19 17.77 3.10
N ILE A 315 -21.81 17.71 4.29
CA ILE A 315 -22.91 16.79 4.59
C ILE A 315 -24.16 17.15 3.77
N ALA A 316 -24.51 18.44 3.70
CA ALA A 316 -25.63 18.91 2.89
C ALA A 316 -25.40 18.65 1.38
N ASP A 317 -24.18 18.90 0.90
CA ASP A 317 -23.78 18.64 -0.49
C ASP A 317 -23.72 17.12 -0.79
N LEU A 318 -23.41 16.28 0.21
CA LEU A 318 -23.50 14.81 0.12
C LEU A 318 -24.95 14.36 -0.06
N ALA A 319 -25.86 14.82 0.80
CA ALA A 319 -27.27 14.49 0.71
C ALA A 319 -27.94 15.01 -0.58
N ALA A 320 -27.46 16.11 -1.14
CA ALA A 320 -27.97 16.68 -2.38
C ALA A 320 -27.48 15.97 -3.66
N ALA A 321 -26.38 15.21 -3.59
CA ALA A 321 -25.81 14.53 -4.75
C ALA A 321 -26.80 13.50 -5.32
N LEU A 322 -26.94 13.47 -6.65
CA LEU A 322 -27.88 12.58 -7.34
C LEU A 322 -27.67 11.11 -6.98
N THR A 323 -26.43 10.72 -6.65
CA THR A 323 -26.05 9.36 -6.24
C THR A 323 -26.54 8.97 -4.84
N GLU A 324 -26.81 9.94 -3.97
CA GLU A 324 -27.23 9.73 -2.57
C GLU A 324 -28.73 9.99 -2.36
N GLN A 325 -29.42 10.49 -3.37
CA GLN A 325 -30.86 10.71 -3.32
C GLN A 325 -31.63 9.37 -3.28
N ARG A 326 -32.80 9.38 -2.64
CA ARG A 326 -33.71 8.22 -2.64
C ARG A 326 -34.43 8.10 -3.99
N ASN A 327 -34.58 6.88 -4.49
CA ASN A 327 -35.40 6.62 -5.67
C ASN A 327 -36.89 6.47 -5.27
N PRO A 328 -37.80 7.31 -5.77
CA PRO A 328 -39.23 7.23 -5.42
C PRO A 328 -39.88 5.92 -5.87
N ARG A 329 -39.31 5.23 -6.87
CA ARG A 329 -39.80 3.95 -7.38
C ARG A 329 -39.46 2.77 -6.47
N SER A 330 -38.57 2.95 -5.50
CA SER A 330 -38.11 1.90 -4.58
C SER A 330 -38.29 2.25 -3.10
N GLU A 331 -39.20 3.18 -2.75
CA GLU A 331 -39.40 3.60 -1.35
C GLU A 331 -39.76 2.47 -0.39
N ASN A 332 -40.42 1.42 -0.89
CA ASN A 332 -40.84 0.23 -0.15
C ASN A 332 -40.14 -1.04 -0.67
N LEU A 333 -38.86 -0.94 -1.05
CA LEU A 333 -38.10 -2.04 -1.65
C LEU A 333 -38.17 -3.34 -0.83
N GLU A 334 -38.21 -3.23 0.50
CA GLU A 334 -38.28 -4.34 1.45
C GLU A 334 -39.61 -5.12 1.42
N LYS A 335 -40.68 -4.53 0.87
CA LYS A 335 -42.02 -5.14 0.77
C LYS A 335 -42.30 -5.75 -0.60
N MET A 336 -41.41 -5.58 -1.56
CA MET A 336 -41.59 -6.10 -2.92
C MET A 336 -41.42 -7.62 -2.95
N SER A 337 -42.27 -8.30 -3.72
CA SER A 337 -42.01 -9.70 -4.07
C SER A 337 -40.75 -9.81 -4.94
N ALA A 338 -40.13 -11.00 -4.98
CA ALA A 338 -38.96 -11.25 -5.82
C ALA A 338 -39.18 -10.88 -7.29
N ARG A 339 -40.38 -11.14 -7.82
CA ARG A 339 -40.74 -10.78 -9.21
C ARG A 339 -40.76 -9.26 -9.41
N GLN A 340 -41.43 -8.51 -8.53
CA GLN A 340 -41.48 -7.05 -8.61
C GLN A 340 -40.09 -6.42 -8.48
N LEU A 341 -39.25 -6.97 -7.59
CA LEU A 341 -37.87 -6.51 -7.43
C LEU A 341 -37.07 -6.68 -8.73
N VAL A 342 -37.15 -7.86 -9.36
CA VAL A 342 -36.46 -8.12 -10.65
C VAL A 342 -36.99 -7.20 -11.75
N GLU A 343 -38.31 -7.06 -11.87
CA GLU A 343 -38.94 -6.15 -12.86
C GLU A 343 -38.46 -4.71 -12.66
N LEU A 344 -38.38 -4.21 -11.41
CA LEU A 344 -37.86 -2.88 -11.11
C LEU A 344 -36.39 -2.72 -11.49
N PHE A 345 -35.53 -3.70 -11.16
CA PHE A 345 -34.12 -3.67 -11.54
C PHE A 345 -33.95 -3.56 -13.06
N VAL A 346 -34.68 -4.36 -13.83
CA VAL A 346 -34.63 -4.33 -15.30
C VAL A 346 -35.16 -3.00 -15.85
N GLU A 347 -36.26 -2.47 -15.31
CA GLU A 347 -36.82 -1.20 -15.74
C GLU A 347 -35.90 0.00 -15.47
N GLU A 348 -35.07 -0.08 -14.44
CA GLU A 348 -34.13 0.97 -14.06
C GLU A 348 -32.92 1.06 -15.01
N GLU A 349 -32.58 -0.02 -15.72
CA GLU A 349 -31.49 -0.04 -16.71
C GLU A 349 -31.75 0.90 -17.90
N LYS A 350 -33.00 1.28 -18.18
CA LYS A 350 -33.30 2.30 -19.21
C LYS A 350 -32.61 3.64 -18.93
N PHE A 351 -32.40 3.98 -17.65
CA PHE A 351 -31.72 5.21 -17.26
C PHE A 351 -30.21 5.15 -17.51
N VAL A 352 -29.62 3.95 -17.53
CA VAL A 352 -28.24 3.73 -17.97
C VAL A 352 -28.11 4.04 -19.46
N GLU A 353 -29.03 3.51 -20.27
CA GLU A 353 -29.08 3.77 -21.71
C GLU A 353 -29.26 5.27 -22.01
N ASP A 354 -30.23 5.91 -21.35
CA ASP A 354 -30.50 7.34 -21.52
C ASP A 354 -29.29 8.21 -21.13
N ALA A 355 -28.60 7.87 -20.03
CA ALA A 355 -27.40 8.59 -19.60
C ALA A 355 -26.29 8.48 -20.66
N LEU A 356 -26.05 7.28 -21.21
CA LEU A 356 -25.06 7.06 -22.27
C LEU A 356 -25.42 7.83 -23.55
N ARG A 357 -26.70 7.84 -23.95
CA ARG A 357 -27.18 8.57 -25.13
C ARG A 357 -26.88 10.07 -25.03
N ARG A 358 -27.05 10.66 -23.84
CA ARG A 358 -26.82 12.09 -23.59
C ARG A 358 -25.34 12.50 -23.70
N VAL A 359 -24.40 11.59 -23.40
CA VAL A 359 -22.96 11.90 -23.39
C VAL A 359 -22.20 11.32 -24.60
N THR A 360 -22.90 10.95 -25.67
CA THR A 360 -22.28 10.36 -26.87
C THR A 360 -21.19 11.24 -27.49
N ALA A 361 -21.36 12.57 -27.49
CA ALA A 361 -20.36 13.51 -27.97
C ALA A 361 -19.09 13.52 -27.10
N ASP A 362 -19.26 13.47 -25.78
CA ASP A 362 -18.14 13.45 -24.82
C ASP A 362 -17.40 12.11 -24.88
N LEU A 363 -18.13 10.99 -24.99
CA LEU A 363 -17.52 9.67 -25.22
C LEU A 363 -16.72 9.64 -26.53
N ALA A 364 -17.24 10.23 -27.61
CA ALA A 364 -16.51 10.34 -28.87
C ALA A 364 -15.24 11.20 -28.74
N LYS A 365 -15.29 12.27 -27.94
CA LYS A 365 -14.10 13.09 -27.63
C LYS A 365 -13.09 12.31 -26.79
N ALA A 366 -13.54 11.54 -25.81
CA ALA A 366 -12.69 10.67 -25.00
C ALA A 366 -11.97 9.61 -25.85
N VAL A 367 -12.70 8.95 -26.77
CA VAL A 367 -12.11 8.01 -27.73
C VAL A 367 -10.98 8.67 -28.52
N LYS A 368 -11.18 9.89 -29.04
CA LYS A 368 -10.15 10.63 -29.78
C LYS A 368 -8.93 10.95 -28.92
N MET A 369 -9.15 11.49 -27.71
CA MET A 369 -8.06 11.84 -26.78
C MET A 369 -7.22 10.60 -26.41
N VAL A 370 -7.88 9.48 -26.09
CA VAL A 370 -7.20 8.22 -25.78
C VAL A 370 -6.46 7.71 -27.01
N THR A 371 -7.07 7.72 -28.20
CA THR A 371 -6.43 7.30 -29.44
C THR A 371 -5.15 8.10 -29.71
N GLU A 372 -5.19 9.42 -29.56
CA GLU A 372 -4.06 10.31 -29.79
C GLU A 372 -2.92 10.05 -28.79
N SER A 373 -3.23 9.92 -27.51
CA SER A 373 -2.24 9.57 -26.48
C SER A 373 -1.55 8.23 -26.78
N LEU A 374 -2.33 7.18 -27.05
CA LEU A 374 -1.79 5.84 -27.35
C LEU A 374 -0.99 5.82 -28.66
N ARG A 375 -1.43 6.55 -29.69
CA ARG A 375 -0.72 6.68 -30.97
C ARG A 375 0.64 7.39 -30.81
N ASN A 376 0.74 8.33 -29.88
CA ASN A 376 1.96 9.07 -29.56
C ASN A 376 2.87 8.34 -28.55
N GLY A 377 2.61 7.06 -28.29
CA GLY A 377 3.42 6.24 -27.38
C GLY A 377 3.09 6.40 -25.89
N GLY A 378 2.01 7.12 -25.56
CA GLY A 378 1.46 7.20 -24.22
C GLY A 378 0.70 5.94 -23.81
N ARG A 379 0.26 5.92 -22.55
CA ARG A 379 -0.53 4.85 -21.93
C ARG A 379 -1.83 5.42 -21.37
N LEU A 380 -2.84 4.56 -21.22
CA LEU A 380 -4.11 4.88 -20.58
C LEU A 380 -4.13 4.33 -19.14
N PHE A 381 -4.42 5.19 -18.18
CA PHE A 381 -4.61 4.83 -16.77
C PHE A 381 -6.05 5.08 -16.33
N TYR A 382 -6.72 4.04 -15.83
CA TYR A 382 -7.96 4.17 -15.07
C TYR A 382 -7.64 4.30 -13.59
N VAL A 383 -8.20 5.28 -12.90
CA VAL A 383 -7.99 5.47 -11.45
C VAL A 383 -9.34 5.53 -10.75
N GLY A 384 -9.55 4.70 -9.73
CA GLY A 384 -10.82 4.68 -8.99
C GLY A 384 -10.71 4.04 -7.62
N ALA A 385 -11.75 4.18 -6.81
CA ALA A 385 -11.93 3.43 -5.56
C ALA A 385 -13.10 2.45 -5.68
N GLY A 386 -13.15 1.46 -4.79
CA GLY A 386 -14.26 0.50 -4.70
C GLY A 386 -14.68 -0.08 -6.06
N SER A 387 -15.99 -0.03 -6.36
CA SER A 387 -16.54 -0.53 -7.63
C SER A 387 -15.95 0.17 -8.86
N SER A 388 -15.75 1.49 -8.81
CA SER A 388 -15.17 2.26 -9.92
C SER A 388 -13.76 1.80 -10.26
N GLY A 389 -12.91 1.61 -9.26
CA GLY A 389 -11.55 1.07 -9.45
C GLY A 389 -11.56 -0.35 -10.00
N ARG A 390 -12.45 -1.22 -9.50
CA ARG A 390 -12.59 -2.60 -9.99
C ARG A 390 -13.02 -2.66 -11.45
N ILE A 391 -13.95 -1.80 -11.87
CA ILE A 391 -14.40 -1.72 -13.27
C ILE A 391 -13.28 -1.21 -14.18
N GLY A 392 -12.47 -0.24 -13.72
CA GLY A 392 -11.28 0.19 -14.44
C GLY A 392 -10.25 -0.93 -14.63
N VAL A 393 -9.99 -1.71 -13.57
CA VAL A 393 -9.11 -2.89 -13.65
C VAL A 393 -9.69 -3.96 -14.58
N LEU A 394 -11.00 -4.18 -14.54
CA LEU A 394 -11.69 -5.12 -15.43
C LEU A 394 -11.46 -4.76 -16.91
N ASP A 395 -11.79 -3.53 -17.32
CA ASP A 395 -11.60 -3.10 -18.72
C ASP A 395 -10.13 -3.21 -19.14
N ALA A 396 -9.18 -2.74 -18.32
CA ALA A 396 -7.75 -2.84 -18.60
C ALA A 396 -7.28 -4.29 -18.79
N SER A 397 -7.79 -5.23 -17.98
CA SER A 397 -7.42 -6.65 -18.05
C SER A 397 -7.89 -7.34 -19.33
N GLU A 398 -8.93 -6.82 -19.97
CA GLU A 398 -9.49 -7.37 -21.21
C GLU A 398 -8.76 -6.86 -22.45
N ILE A 399 -7.93 -5.82 -22.34
CA ILE A 399 -7.21 -5.22 -23.47
C ILE A 399 -6.17 -6.18 -24.10
N PRO A 400 -5.26 -6.82 -23.34
CA PRO A 400 -4.30 -7.75 -23.94
C PRO A 400 -4.92 -8.94 -24.67
N PRO A 401 -5.88 -9.71 -24.09
CA PRO A 401 -6.45 -10.85 -24.79
C PRO A 401 -7.32 -10.45 -25.99
N THR A 402 -7.95 -9.27 -25.98
CA THR A 402 -8.88 -8.82 -27.03
C THR A 402 -8.16 -8.19 -28.23
N PHE A 403 -7.15 -7.35 -27.97
CA PHE A 403 -6.50 -6.52 -28.98
C PHE A 403 -5.00 -6.81 -29.17
N GLY A 404 -4.46 -7.83 -28.49
CA GLY A 404 -3.05 -8.22 -28.61
C GLY A 404 -2.09 -7.12 -28.16
N ALA A 405 -2.57 -6.21 -27.32
CA ALA A 405 -1.81 -5.09 -26.82
C ALA A 405 -0.99 -5.47 -25.58
N SER A 406 0.07 -4.72 -25.32
CA SER A 406 0.86 -4.88 -24.09
C SER A 406 -0.03 -4.67 -22.85
N PRO A 407 0.14 -5.49 -21.79
CA PRO A 407 -0.50 -5.25 -20.49
C PRO A 407 -0.17 -3.88 -19.87
N THR A 408 0.89 -3.22 -20.34
CA THR A 408 1.30 -1.89 -19.87
C THR A 408 0.59 -0.74 -20.59
N LEU A 409 -0.07 -1.00 -21.72
CA LEU A 409 -0.69 0.02 -22.57
C LEU A 409 -1.94 0.64 -21.91
N VAL A 410 -2.72 -0.19 -21.23
CA VAL A 410 -3.91 0.21 -20.47
C VAL A 410 -3.83 -0.41 -19.08
N GLN A 411 -3.92 0.39 -18.02
CA GLN A 411 -3.71 -0.04 -16.64
C GLN A 411 -4.83 0.46 -15.73
N GLY A 412 -5.28 -0.39 -14.81
CA GLY A 412 -6.18 -0.01 -13.72
C GLY A 412 -5.43 0.25 -12.41
N VAL A 413 -5.76 1.34 -11.75
CA VAL A 413 -5.25 1.76 -10.43
C VAL A 413 -6.43 1.86 -9.48
N ILE A 414 -6.36 1.12 -8.38
CA ILE A 414 -7.43 1.04 -7.39
C ILE A 414 -6.92 1.48 -6.01
N ALA A 415 -7.68 2.34 -5.33
CA ALA A 415 -7.42 2.71 -3.94
C ALA A 415 -7.36 1.46 -3.05
N GLY A 416 -6.34 1.33 -2.20
CA GLY A 416 -6.11 0.14 -1.38
C GLY A 416 -5.43 -1.05 -2.10
N GLY A 417 -5.06 -0.89 -3.37
CA GLY A 417 -4.22 -1.86 -4.10
C GLY A 417 -4.90 -3.21 -4.38
N VAL A 418 -4.10 -4.28 -4.51
CA VAL A 418 -4.60 -5.60 -4.95
C VAL A 418 -5.67 -6.18 -4.01
N THR A 419 -5.58 -5.90 -2.71
CA THR A 419 -6.57 -6.34 -1.72
C THR A 419 -7.95 -5.77 -2.03
N ALA A 420 -8.02 -4.51 -2.47
CA ALA A 420 -9.26 -3.83 -2.83
C ALA A 420 -10.05 -4.54 -3.95
N LEU A 421 -9.40 -5.38 -4.76
CA LEU A 421 -10.06 -6.14 -5.84
C LEU A 421 -11.05 -7.17 -5.31
N TYR A 422 -10.73 -7.84 -4.20
CA TYR A 422 -11.56 -8.93 -3.65
C TYR A 422 -12.09 -8.64 -2.23
N ARG A 423 -11.59 -7.60 -1.56
CA ARG A 423 -12.08 -7.15 -0.25
C ARG A 423 -12.00 -5.62 -0.17
N SER A 424 -13.07 -4.95 0.26
CA SER A 424 -13.03 -3.50 0.45
C SER A 424 -11.98 -3.10 1.49
N VAL A 425 -11.27 -2.00 1.22
CA VAL A 425 -10.32 -1.36 2.13
C VAL A 425 -10.94 -0.02 2.52
N GLU A 426 -11.44 0.06 3.75
CA GLU A 426 -12.11 1.27 4.25
C GLU A 426 -11.10 2.42 4.41
N GLY A 427 -11.51 3.66 4.13
CA GLY A 427 -10.66 4.86 4.23
C GLY A 427 -9.67 5.07 3.08
N ALA A 428 -9.31 4.04 2.32
CA ALA A 428 -8.36 4.17 1.20
C ALA A 428 -8.81 5.17 0.11
N GLU A 429 -10.11 5.41 -0.01
CA GLU A 429 -10.68 6.34 -0.99
C GLU A 429 -10.55 7.82 -0.59
N ASP A 430 -10.33 8.08 0.70
CA ASP A 430 -10.24 9.41 1.30
C ASP A 430 -8.80 9.99 1.25
N GLU A 431 -7.83 9.18 0.83
CA GLU A 431 -6.42 9.55 0.80
C GLU A 431 -6.00 10.18 -0.54
N GLN A 432 -6.07 11.51 -0.63
CA GLN A 432 -5.68 12.27 -1.84
C GLN A 432 -4.20 12.04 -2.21
N SER A 433 -3.30 12.05 -1.21
CA SER A 433 -1.86 11.90 -1.43
C SER A 433 -1.49 10.52 -1.99
N ALA A 434 -2.22 9.48 -1.57
CA ALA A 434 -2.02 8.11 -2.05
C ALA A 434 -2.34 7.97 -3.54
N GLY A 435 -3.36 8.69 -4.04
CA GLY A 435 -3.69 8.75 -5.46
C GLY A 435 -2.57 9.35 -6.32
N ALA A 436 -1.98 10.45 -5.86
CA ALA A 436 -0.84 11.09 -6.51
C ALA A 436 0.39 10.18 -6.53
N LEU A 437 0.72 9.58 -5.38
CA LEU A 437 1.85 8.65 -5.24
C LEU A 437 1.71 7.44 -6.18
N ALA A 438 0.50 6.87 -6.28
CA ALA A 438 0.24 5.72 -7.15
C ALA A 438 0.55 6.00 -8.63
N LEU A 439 0.30 7.23 -9.10
CA LEU A 439 0.67 7.64 -10.46
C LEU A 439 2.16 7.97 -10.59
N GLN A 440 2.76 8.59 -9.57
CA GLN A 440 4.20 8.87 -9.52
C GLN A 440 5.02 7.58 -9.63
N GLU A 441 4.68 6.55 -8.86
CA GLU A 441 5.37 5.24 -8.88
C GLU A 441 5.25 4.53 -10.23
N ARG A 442 4.15 4.78 -10.97
CA ARG A 442 3.93 4.29 -12.33
C ARG A 442 4.61 5.12 -13.41
N ARG A 443 5.32 6.18 -12.99
CA ARG A 443 6.10 7.09 -13.84
C ARG A 443 5.22 7.63 -14.98
N ILE A 444 4.06 8.16 -14.63
CA ILE A 444 3.24 8.84 -15.62
C ILE A 444 3.99 10.05 -16.19
N ASN A 445 3.69 10.42 -17.44
CA ASN A 445 4.31 11.57 -18.10
C ASN A 445 3.30 12.28 -19.01
N SER A 446 3.72 13.37 -19.64
CA SER A 446 2.87 14.23 -20.49
C SER A 446 2.25 13.54 -21.71
N SER A 447 2.78 12.39 -22.14
CA SER A 447 2.22 11.63 -23.26
C SER A 447 1.06 10.72 -22.83
N ASP A 448 0.96 10.42 -21.54
CA ASP A 448 -0.08 9.54 -20.99
C ASP A 448 -1.44 10.25 -20.87
N ILE A 449 -2.49 9.45 -20.70
CA ILE A 449 -3.86 9.91 -20.41
C ILE A 449 -4.41 9.18 -19.19
N VAL A 450 -5.05 9.94 -18.30
CA VAL A 450 -5.61 9.45 -17.04
C VAL A 450 -7.12 9.68 -17.02
N ILE A 451 -7.88 8.62 -16.77
CA ILE A 451 -9.32 8.66 -16.57
C ILE A 451 -9.61 8.37 -15.10
N GLY A 452 -9.97 9.40 -14.35
CA GLY A 452 -10.44 9.28 -12.98
C GLY A 452 -11.91 8.90 -12.93
N ILE A 453 -12.24 7.85 -12.19
CA ILE A 453 -13.57 7.25 -12.16
C ILE A 453 -14.13 7.38 -10.74
N THR A 454 -15.17 8.18 -10.58
CA THR A 454 -15.86 8.37 -9.30
C THR A 454 -17.34 8.66 -9.53
N ALA A 455 -18.21 7.77 -9.04
CA ALA A 455 -19.66 7.97 -9.18
C ALA A 455 -20.11 9.30 -8.53
N SER A 456 -19.55 9.64 -7.37
CA SER A 456 -19.88 10.85 -6.62
C SER A 456 -19.26 12.13 -7.21
N GLY A 457 -18.13 11.99 -7.93
CA GLY A 457 -17.41 13.12 -8.52
C GLY A 457 -16.36 13.75 -7.63
N ARG A 458 -16.19 13.27 -6.39
CA ARG A 458 -15.39 13.94 -5.34
C ARG A 458 -14.42 13.04 -4.57
N THR A 459 -14.26 11.79 -4.99
CA THR A 459 -13.41 10.82 -4.26
C THR A 459 -11.97 11.33 -4.16
N PRO A 460 -11.43 11.62 -2.95
CA PRO A 460 -10.13 12.26 -2.79
C PRO A 460 -8.97 11.53 -3.47
N PHE A 461 -8.90 10.20 -3.36
CA PHE A 461 -7.88 9.39 -4.05
C PHE A 461 -7.88 9.63 -5.57
N VAL A 462 -9.06 9.75 -6.19
CA VAL A 462 -9.20 9.99 -7.64
C VAL A 462 -8.79 11.41 -8.00
N LEU A 463 -9.20 12.39 -7.19
CA LEU A 463 -8.85 13.79 -7.40
C LEU A 463 -7.33 14.00 -7.30
N GLY A 464 -6.68 13.48 -6.25
CA GLY A 464 -5.23 13.60 -6.10
C GLY A 464 -4.43 12.97 -7.25
N ALA A 465 -4.93 11.87 -7.80
CA ALA A 465 -4.34 11.26 -8.99
C ALA A 465 -4.49 12.17 -10.24
N LEU A 466 -5.68 12.73 -10.47
CA LEU A 466 -5.91 13.68 -11.57
C LEU A 466 -5.07 14.96 -11.42
N ASP A 467 -4.93 15.48 -10.21
CA ASP A 467 -4.09 16.65 -9.90
C ASP A 467 -2.64 16.41 -10.30
N HIS A 468 -2.10 15.26 -9.89
CA HIS A 468 -0.74 14.87 -10.23
C HIS A 468 -0.54 14.71 -11.74
N ALA A 469 -1.49 14.05 -12.42
CA ALA A 469 -1.45 13.88 -13.87
C ALA A 469 -1.46 15.21 -14.62
N THR A 470 -2.34 16.13 -14.22
CA THR A 470 -2.41 17.49 -14.77
C THR A 470 -1.10 18.25 -14.54
N SER A 471 -0.48 18.12 -13.36
CA SER A 471 0.80 18.79 -13.05
C SER A 471 1.96 18.35 -13.96
N LEU A 472 1.89 17.13 -14.49
CA LEU A 472 2.87 16.56 -15.42
C LEU A 472 2.50 16.79 -16.89
N GLY A 473 1.40 17.49 -17.17
CA GLY A 473 0.91 17.77 -18.51
C GLY A 473 0.24 16.59 -19.21
N ALA A 474 -0.07 15.51 -18.48
CA ALA A 474 -0.84 14.39 -19.00
C ALA A 474 -2.28 14.82 -19.27
N LYS A 475 -2.96 14.16 -20.22
CA LYS A 475 -4.37 14.43 -20.49
C LYS A 475 -5.25 13.84 -19.39
N THR A 476 -6.28 14.56 -18.97
CA THR A 476 -7.16 14.11 -17.88
C THR A 476 -8.64 14.07 -18.27
N ILE A 477 -9.30 12.98 -17.90
CA ILE A 477 -10.75 12.80 -18.05
C ILE A 477 -11.34 12.44 -16.68
N LEU A 478 -12.42 13.11 -16.29
CA LEU A 478 -13.22 12.74 -15.12
C LEU A 478 -14.50 12.04 -15.59
N LEU A 479 -14.69 10.77 -15.22
CA LEU A 479 -15.90 10.00 -15.44
C LEU A 479 -16.70 9.94 -14.14
N THR A 480 -17.90 10.53 -14.13
CA THR A 480 -18.76 10.62 -12.94
C THR A 480 -20.22 10.36 -13.24
N CYS A 481 -21.01 10.03 -12.22
CA CYS A 481 -22.47 9.90 -12.31
C CYS A 481 -23.22 11.08 -11.70
N ASN A 482 -22.49 12.05 -11.14
CA ASN A 482 -23.06 13.24 -10.55
C ASN A 482 -22.92 14.45 -11.50
N PRO A 483 -24.03 14.96 -12.09
CA PRO A 483 -23.97 16.09 -13.02
C PRO A 483 -23.69 17.43 -12.32
N ALA A 484 -23.82 17.50 -10.99
CA ALA A 484 -23.58 18.73 -10.23
C ALA A 484 -22.09 19.12 -10.13
N VAL A 485 -21.18 18.27 -10.60
CA VAL A 485 -19.75 18.56 -10.68
C VAL A 485 -19.51 19.60 -11.77
N MET A 486 -19.61 20.88 -11.43
CA MET A 486 -19.14 21.97 -12.29
C MET A 486 -17.63 22.11 -12.13
N VAL A 487 -16.88 21.66 -13.13
CA VAL A 487 -15.44 21.97 -13.25
C VAL A 487 -15.34 23.38 -13.82
N THR A 488 -14.62 24.27 -13.14
CA THR A 488 -14.29 25.60 -13.68
C THR A 488 -13.50 25.43 -14.96
N PRO A 489 -14.00 25.92 -16.12
CA PRO A 489 -13.20 25.96 -17.35
C PRO A 489 -11.94 26.79 -17.11
N LYS A 490 -10.88 26.54 -17.90
CA LYS A 490 -9.59 27.27 -17.90
C LYS A 490 -9.67 28.81 -18.15
N ALA A 491 -10.83 29.45 -18.04
CA ALA A 491 -10.96 30.90 -18.21
C ALA A 491 -12.07 31.50 -17.33
N PHE A 492 -11.66 32.51 -16.56
CA PHE A 492 -12.44 33.59 -15.91
C PHE A 492 -13.73 33.23 -15.15
N GLY A 493 -13.59 33.17 -13.82
CA GLY A 493 -14.53 33.65 -12.80
C GLY A 493 -16.02 33.29 -12.93
N ALA A 494 -16.47 32.32 -12.13
CA ALA A 494 -17.86 32.24 -11.64
C ALA A 494 -17.95 31.33 -10.38
N ALA A 495 -19.06 31.50 -9.66
CA ALA A 495 -19.22 31.31 -8.22
C ALA A 495 -19.40 29.87 -7.70
N ALA A 496 -19.06 29.74 -6.41
CA ALA A 496 -19.34 28.71 -5.41
C ALA A 496 -20.43 27.66 -5.72
N GLY A 497 -20.00 26.57 -6.37
CA GLY A 497 -20.47 25.20 -6.12
C GLY A 497 -19.28 24.35 -5.69
N THR A 498 -19.48 23.07 -5.36
CA THR A 498 -18.43 22.07 -5.02
C THR A 498 -17.49 21.84 -6.21
N ALA A 499 -16.61 22.81 -6.43
CA ALA A 499 -15.71 22.85 -7.58
C ALA A 499 -14.54 21.90 -7.37
N VAL A 500 -14.32 21.00 -8.33
CA VAL A 500 -13.01 20.37 -8.51
C VAL A 500 -12.04 21.50 -8.86
N SER A 501 -11.10 21.82 -7.97
CA SER A 501 -10.13 22.92 -8.16
C SER A 501 -9.16 22.66 -9.31
N THR A 502 -9.11 21.43 -9.78
CA THR A 502 -8.11 20.95 -10.73
C THR A 502 -8.62 21.06 -12.16
N PRO A 503 -7.84 21.62 -13.09
CA PRO A 503 -8.25 21.71 -14.47
C PRO A 503 -8.27 20.32 -15.09
N ILE A 504 -9.47 19.85 -15.45
CA ILE A 504 -9.71 18.58 -16.16
C ILE A 504 -9.99 18.88 -17.64
N ASP A 505 -9.38 18.14 -18.57
CA ASP A 505 -9.54 18.39 -20.02
C ASP A 505 -10.93 17.96 -20.56
N LEU A 506 -11.55 16.95 -19.94
CA LEU A 506 -12.88 16.44 -20.28
C LEU A 506 -13.61 15.86 -19.06
N VAL A 507 -14.87 16.23 -18.87
CA VAL A 507 -15.77 15.62 -17.89
C VAL A 507 -16.87 14.86 -18.62
N ILE A 508 -17.12 13.63 -18.20
CA ILE A 508 -18.19 12.78 -18.74
C ILE A 508 -19.14 12.47 -17.58
N ALA A 509 -20.34 13.06 -17.61
CA ALA A 509 -21.35 12.94 -16.56
C ALA A 509 -22.46 11.95 -16.96
N LEU A 510 -22.33 10.70 -16.52
CA LEU A 510 -23.30 9.61 -16.69
C LEU A 510 -24.44 9.73 -15.66
N ALA A 511 -25.32 10.72 -15.84
CA ALA A 511 -26.42 11.02 -14.91
C ALA A 511 -27.54 9.96 -14.93
N VAL A 512 -27.29 8.81 -14.28
CA VAL A 512 -28.21 7.64 -14.20
C VAL A 512 -29.35 7.81 -13.19
N GLY A 513 -29.35 8.89 -12.41
CA GLY A 513 -30.33 9.15 -11.38
C GLY A 513 -30.12 8.35 -10.08
N PRO A 514 -31.04 8.49 -9.12
CA PRO A 514 -31.02 7.76 -7.85
C PRO A 514 -31.01 6.24 -8.03
N GLU A 515 -30.23 5.54 -7.22
CA GLU A 515 -30.16 4.07 -7.26
C GLU A 515 -31.37 3.40 -6.61
N VAL A 516 -31.71 2.17 -7.03
CA VAL A 516 -32.81 1.37 -6.44
C VAL A 516 -32.60 1.17 -4.95
N LEU A 517 -31.36 0.93 -4.54
CA LEU A 517 -30.93 0.99 -3.15
C LEU A 517 -30.12 2.28 -2.98
N THR A 518 -30.61 3.22 -2.19
CA THR A 518 -30.00 4.54 -1.98
C THR A 518 -28.50 4.44 -1.72
N GLY A 519 -27.69 5.22 -2.44
CA GLY A 519 -26.23 5.23 -2.31
C GLY A 519 -25.49 4.02 -2.91
N SER A 520 -26.19 2.96 -3.33
CA SER A 520 -25.57 1.74 -3.87
C SER A 520 -25.13 1.90 -5.33
N THR A 521 -24.18 2.80 -5.58
CA THR A 521 -23.63 3.15 -6.91
C THR A 521 -22.91 2.01 -7.64
N ARG A 522 -22.75 0.84 -7.01
CA ARG A 522 -22.34 -0.40 -7.70
C ARG A 522 -23.37 -0.90 -8.73
N LEU A 523 -24.58 -0.34 -8.74
CA LEU A 523 -25.69 -0.72 -9.61
C LEU A 523 -25.65 0.08 -10.93
N LYS A 524 -26.62 0.97 -11.20
CA LYS A 524 -26.71 1.68 -12.48
C LYS A 524 -25.45 2.47 -12.80
N ALA A 525 -24.89 3.17 -11.82
CA ALA A 525 -23.67 3.94 -12.00
C ALA A 525 -22.49 3.03 -12.40
N GLY A 526 -22.38 1.85 -11.79
CA GLY A 526 -21.44 0.80 -12.18
C GLY A 526 -21.66 0.30 -13.61
N THR A 527 -22.90 -0.02 -13.99
CA THR A 527 -23.25 -0.47 -15.34
C THR A 527 -22.91 0.58 -16.40
N ALA A 528 -23.29 1.84 -16.17
CA ALA A 528 -22.98 2.95 -17.06
C ALA A 528 -21.47 3.18 -17.19
N THR A 529 -20.74 3.12 -16.08
CA THR A 529 -19.27 3.22 -16.06
C THR A 529 -18.65 2.13 -16.92
N LYS A 530 -19.03 0.87 -16.73
CA LYS A 530 -18.54 -0.26 -17.55
C LYS A 530 -18.77 -0.02 -19.04
N ALA A 531 -19.99 0.37 -19.41
CA ALA A 531 -20.35 0.63 -20.80
C ALA A 531 -19.50 1.77 -21.39
N ALA A 532 -19.32 2.87 -20.65
CA ALA A 532 -18.48 3.99 -21.07
C ALA A 532 -17.01 3.58 -21.26
N LEU A 533 -16.42 2.84 -20.31
CA LEU A 533 -15.04 2.37 -20.46
C LEU A 533 -14.87 1.46 -21.68
N ASN A 534 -15.78 0.52 -21.89
CA ASN A 534 -15.73 -0.36 -23.06
C ASN A 534 -15.87 0.40 -24.39
N ILE A 535 -16.71 1.44 -24.44
CA ILE A 535 -16.83 2.32 -25.61
C ILE A 535 -15.49 3.03 -25.86
N ILE A 536 -14.88 3.59 -24.82
CA ILE A 536 -13.63 4.34 -24.91
C ILE A 536 -12.48 3.44 -25.36
N SER A 537 -12.28 2.31 -24.67
CA SER A 537 -11.17 1.39 -24.91
C SER A 537 -11.30 0.69 -26.27
N THR A 538 -12.50 0.19 -26.60
CA THR A 538 -12.77 -0.44 -27.90
C THR A 538 -12.65 0.57 -29.04
N GLY A 539 -13.23 1.77 -28.88
CA GLY A 539 -13.16 2.83 -29.88
C GLY A 539 -11.73 3.26 -30.17
N ALA A 540 -10.90 3.39 -29.14
CA ALA A 540 -9.48 3.71 -29.30
C ALA A 540 -8.72 2.59 -30.04
N MET A 541 -8.96 1.32 -29.69
CA MET A 541 -8.31 0.18 -30.33
C MET A 541 -8.73 0.01 -31.80
N VAL A 542 -10.00 0.28 -32.12
CA VAL A 542 -10.48 0.37 -33.52
C VAL A 542 -9.72 1.47 -34.27
N ALA A 543 -9.60 2.66 -33.70
CA ALA A 543 -8.91 3.79 -34.34
C ALA A 543 -7.37 3.61 -34.45
N LEU A 544 -6.81 2.66 -33.69
CA LEU A 544 -5.41 2.21 -33.80
C LEU A 544 -5.23 1.02 -34.78
N GLY A 545 -6.30 0.58 -35.46
CA GLY A 545 -6.24 -0.49 -36.45
C GLY A 545 -6.14 -1.90 -35.87
N ARG A 546 -6.53 -2.11 -34.60
CA ARG A 546 -6.53 -3.43 -33.95
C ARG A 546 -7.75 -4.29 -34.31
N VAL A 547 -8.66 -3.76 -35.13
CA VAL A 547 -9.92 -4.39 -35.56
C VAL A 547 -10.07 -4.25 -37.07
N ARG A 548 -10.47 -5.32 -37.77
CA ARG A 548 -10.81 -5.31 -39.21
C ARG A 548 -12.29 -5.63 -39.38
N GLY A 549 -13.07 -4.67 -39.90
CA GLY A 549 -14.54 -4.78 -39.91
C GLY A 549 -15.06 -4.86 -38.47
N ASN A 550 -15.67 -6.00 -38.11
CA ASN A 550 -16.09 -6.33 -36.74
C ASN A 550 -15.30 -7.52 -36.14
N LEU A 551 -14.15 -7.85 -36.71
CA LEU A 551 -13.32 -8.98 -36.31
C LEU A 551 -12.12 -8.51 -35.47
N MET A 552 -11.90 -9.18 -34.33
CA MET A 552 -10.68 -9.03 -33.53
C MET A 552 -9.49 -9.59 -34.31
N SER A 553 -8.85 -8.73 -35.10
CA SER A 553 -7.77 -9.09 -36.02
C SER A 553 -6.42 -9.29 -35.32
N ASP A 554 -6.28 -8.79 -34.09
CA ASP A 554 -5.04 -8.81 -33.32
C ASP A 554 -5.18 -9.63 -32.01
N LEU A 555 -6.05 -10.65 -32.02
CA LEU A 555 -6.33 -11.49 -30.85
C LEU A 555 -5.10 -12.31 -30.41
N HIS A 556 -4.78 -12.30 -29.12
CA HIS A 556 -3.78 -13.23 -28.54
C HIS A 556 -4.36 -14.63 -28.37
N THR A 557 -3.84 -15.59 -29.12
CA THR A 557 -4.30 -17.00 -29.16
C THR A 557 -3.70 -17.87 -28.04
N THR A 558 -3.90 -17.47 -26.79
CA THR A 558 -3.34 -18.12 -25.59
C THR A 558 -4.14 -19.32 -25.08
N SER A 559 -5.37 -19.51 -25.57
CA SER A 559 -6.22 -20.66 -25.20
C SER A 559 -6.79 -21.36 -26.43
N ALA A 560 -7.19 -22.62 -26.26
CA ALA A 560 -7.84 -23.41 -27.31
C ALA A 560 -9.05 -22.68 -27.92
N LYS A 561 -9.87 -22.01 -27.09
CA LYS A 561 -11.03 -21.22 -27.55
C LYS A 561 -10.61 -20.05 -28.45
N LEU A 562 -9.54 -19.34 -28.11
CA LEU A 562 -9.05 -18.19 -28.88
C LEU A 562 -8.36 -18.64 -30.17
N ARG A 563 -7.63 -19.76 -30.12
CA ARG A 563 -7.07 -20.42 -31.31
C ARG A 563 -8.16 -20.83 -32.29
N ASP A 564 -9.19 -21.53 -31.83
CA ASP A 564 -10.33 -21.91 -32.68
C ASP A 564 -11.04 -20.70 -33.30
N ARG A 565 -11.22 -19.62 -32.54
CA ARG A 565 -11.75 -18.36 -33.06
C ARG A 565 -10.87 -17.81 -34.19
N ALA A 566 -9.55 -17.78 -34.02
CA ALA A 566 -8.62 -17.33 -35.05
C ALA A 566 -8.74 -18.19 -36.33
N VAL A 567 -8.85 -19.51 -36.20
CA VAL A 567 -9.06 -20.41 -37.35
C VAL A 567 -10.34 -20.06 -38.10
N ARG A 568 -11.45 -19.83 -37.38
CA ARG A 568 -12.72 -19.44 -38.00
C ARG A 568 -12.64 -18.09 -38.71
N VAL A 569 -11.91 -17.13 -38.16
CA VAL A 569 -11.66 -15.83 -38.80
C VAL A 569 -10.89 -15.99 -40.11
N VAL A 570 -9.78 -16.74 -40.09
CA VAL A 570 -8.97 -17.00 -41.29
C VAL A 570 -9.76 -17.80 -42.33
N ALA A 571 -10.46 -18.86 -41.93
CA ALA A 571 -11.26 -19.69 -42.83
C ALA A 571 -12.33 -18.86 -43.57
N ASN A 572 -13.01 -17.96 -42.84
CA ASN A 572 -14.00 -17.07 -43.42
C ASN A 572 -13.37 -16.05 -44.38
N LEU A 573 -12.31 -15.35 -43.97
CA LEU A 573 -11.71 -14.29 -44.79
C LEU A 573 -10.93 -14.83 -46.00
N ALA A 574 -10.21 -15.94 -45.84
CA ALA A 574 -9.46 -16.60 -46.90
C ALA A 574 -10.32 -17.54 -47.76
N GLN A 575 -11.61 -17.70 -47.43
CA GLN A 575 -12.54 -18.63 -48.10
C GLN A 575 -11.95 -20.05 -48.24
N CYS A 576 -11.35 -20.56 -47.16
CA CYS A 576 -10.74 -21.90 -47.12
C CYS A 576 -11.34 -22.76 -46.00
N ASN A 577 -11.09 -24.07 -46.04
CA ASN A 577 -11.53 -24.96 -44.98
C ASN A 577 -10.77 -24.75 -43.66
N TYR A 578 -11.33 -25.27 -42.57
CA TYR A 578 -10.79 -25.12 -41.21
C TYR A 578 -9.35 -25.63 -41.09
N ASP A 579 -9.05 -26.81 -41.62
CA ASP A 579 -7.72 -27.42 -41.50
C ASP A 579 -6.64 -26.65 -42.28
N SER A 580 -7.00 -26.04 -43.41
CA SER A 580 -6.13 -25.15 -44.17
C SER A 580 -5.85 -23.87 -43.39
N ALA A 581 -6.90 -23.22 -42.87
CA ALA A 581 -6.76 -22.01 -42.04
C ALA A 581 -5.92 -22.28 -40.79
N ARG A 582 -6.13 -23.43 -40.14
CA ARG A 582 -5.35 -23.86 -38.98
C ARG A 582 -3.88 -24.06 -39.31
N ARG A 583 -3.56 -24.74 -40.41
CA ARG A 583 -2.17 -24.92 -40.87
C ARG A 583 -1.48 -23.58 -41.16
N GLN A 584 -2.19 -22.61 -41.73
CA GLN A 584 -1.64 -21.26 -41.95
C GLN A 584 -1.31 -20.55 -40.63
N LEU A 585 -2.20 -20.65 -39.64
CA LEU A 585 -1.99 -20.13 -38.29
C LEU A 585 -0.82 -20.82 -37.59
N GLU A 586 -0.77 -22.15 -37.58
CA GLU A 586 0.34 -22.91 -36.99
C GLU A 586 1.68 -22.56 -37.64
N ALA A 587 1.71 -22.38 -38.97
CA ALA A 587 2.92 -21.96 -39.69
C ALA A 587 3.34 -20.51 -39.41
N SER A 588 2.43 -19.68 -38.89
CA SER A 588 2.69 -18.27 -38.53
C SER A 588 2.80 -18.06 -37.02
N ASP A 589 3.08 -19.14 -36.26
CA ASP A 589 3.09 -19.16 -34.79
C ASP A 589 1.85 -18.51 -34.15
N TRP A 590 0.69 -18.81 -34.76
CA TRP A 590 -0.63 -18.28 -34.40
C TRP A 590 -0.78 -16.75 -34.49
N ASN A 591 0.09 -16.07 -35.23
CA ASN A 591 -0.05 -14.64 -35.50
C ASN A 591 -1.18 -14.38 -36.51
N LEU A 592 -2.39 -14.14 -36.00
CA LEU A 592 -3.57 -13.85 -36.80
C LEU A 592 -3.36 -12.63 -37.69
N ARG A 593 -2.81 -11.55 -37.13
CA ARG A 593 -2.60 -10.28 -37.85
C ARG A 593 -1.73 -10.46 -39.09
N ALA A 594 -0.61 -11.18 -38.97
CA ALA A 594 0.31 -11.42 -40.09
C ALA A 594 -0.33 -12.21 -41.24
N ILE A 595 -1.33 -13.04 -40.94
CA ILE A 595 -2.11 -13.75 -41.97
C ILE A 595 -3.13 -12.79 -42.59
N LEU A 596 -3.83 -12.01 -41.77
CA LEU A 596 -4.83 -11.06 -42.25
C LEU A 596 -4.21 -9.96 -43.12
N GLU A 597 -2.97 -9.53 -42.88
CA GLU A 597 -2.28 -8.56 -43.73
C GLU A 597 -1.96 -9.09 -45.14
N LYS A 598 -1.99 -10.42 -45.35
CA LYS A 598 -1.77 -11.07 -46.65
C LYS A 598 -3.08 -11.34 -47.42
N LEU A 599 -4.24 -11.12 -46.79
CA LEU A 599 -5.59 -11.33 -47.33
C LEU A 599 -6.28 -9.99 -47.62
#